data_AF-A0A3R6TGF4-F1
#
_entry.id   AF-A0A3R6TGF4-F1
#
_cell.length_a   1.000
_cell.length_b   1.000
_cell.length_c   1.000
_cell.angle_alpha   90.00
_cell.angle_beta   90.00
_cell.angle_gamma   90.00
#
_symmetry.space_group_name_H-M   'P 1'
#
loop_
_entity.id
_entity.type
_entity.pdbx_description
1 polymer ?
#
loop_
_entity_poly.entity_id
_entity_poly.type
_entity_poly.pdbx_seq_one_letter_code
_entity_poly.pdbx_strand_id
1 'polypeptide(L)' 'MEIDKTMHGSRELEFAIFCIENVASKLNVDATKVYAALTEQTDILNEYIIPEYEVLHTQSKEYIVNDIIDIMKERGVKL' A
#
# COMPACT_ATOMS: atom_id res chain seq x y z
N MET A 1 -6.62 -5.19 26.57
CA MET A 1 -7.48 -5.02 25.39
C MET A 1 -6.66 -5.51 24.23
N GLU A 2 -7.09 -6.61 23.64
CA GLU A 2 -6.29 -7.37 22.68
C GLU A 2 -6.04 -6.53 21.44
N ILE A 3 -4.79 -6.55 20.98
CA ILE A 3 -4.47 -6.09 19.63
C ILE A 3 -5.11 -7.12 18.72
N ASP A 4 -6.29 -6.80 18.18
CA ASP A 4 -6.87 -7.54 17.07
C ASP A 4 -5.94 -7.34 15.89
N LYS A 5 -4.95 -8.23 15.81
CA LYS A 5 -3.97 -8.26 14.75
C LYS A 5 -4.72 -8.81 13.56
N THR A 6 -5.34 -7.92 12.79
CA THR A 6 -6.14 -8.21 11.60
C THR A 6 -5.45 -9.29 10.80
N MET A 7 -5.94 -10.53 10.87
CA MET A 7 -5.39 -11.62 10.07
C MET A 7 -5.88 -11.40 8.65
N HIS A 8 -5.09 -10.69 7.86
CA HIS A 8 -5.33 -10.55 6.42
C HIS A 8 -5.19 -11.93 5.76
N GLY A 9 -6.06 -12.22 4.80
CA GLY A 9 -5.93 -13.43 3.98
C GLY A 9 -4.62 -13.41 3.19
N SER A 10 -4.19 -14.58 2.72
CA SER A 10 -2.93 -14.70 1.96
C SER A 10 -2.91 -13.81 0.71
N ARG A 11 -4.08 -13.56 0.10
CA ARG A 11 -4.21 -12.75 -1.12
C ARG A 11 -4.02 -11.26 -0.86
N GLU A 12 -4.58 -10.76 0.23
CA GLU A 12 -4.47 -9.36 0.65
C GLU A 12 -3.03 -9.05 1.07
N LEU A 13 -2.35 -9.99 1.72
CA LEU A 13 -0.92 -9.88 2.03
C LEU A 13 -0.06 -9.86 0.76
N GLU A 14 -0.30 -10.77 -0.18
CA GLU A 14 0.39 -10.78 -1.48
C GLU A 14 0.15 -9.47 -2.25
N PHE A 15 -1.08 -8.95 -2.21
CA PHE A 15 -1.44 -7.69 -2.84
C PHE A 15 -0.75 -6.49 -2.19
N ALA A 16 -0.67 -6.46 -0.86
CA ALA A 16 0.07 -5.44 -0.13
C ALA A 16 1.56 -5.42 -0.51
N ILE A 17 2.20 -6.60 -0.54
CA ILE A 17 3.59 -6.76 -0.97
C ILE A 17 3.76 -6.27 -2.41
N PHE A 18 2.86 -6.69 -3.32
CA PHE A 18 2.84 -6.24 -4.70
C PHE A 18 2.77 -4.71 -4.82
N CYS A 19 1.89 -4.06 -4.06
CA CYS A 19 1.76 -2.61 -4.06
C CYS A 19 3.04 -1.92 -3.61
N ILE A 20 3.62 -2.37 -2.49
CA ILE A 20 4.86 -1.80 -1.93
C ILE A 20 6.01 -1.91 -2.94
N GLU A 21 6.25 -3.09 -3.50
CA GLU A 21 7.35 -3.33 -4.43
C GLU A 21 7.22 -2.52 -5.72
N ASN A 22 6.01 -2.43 -6.28
CA ASN A 22 5.80 -1.75 -7.55
C ASN A 22 5.81 -0.22 -7.39
N VAL A 23 5.34 0.32 -6.27
CA VAL A 23 5.50 1.75 -5.93
C VAL A 23 6.98 2.08 -5.73
N ALA A 24 7.72 1.24 -4.99
CA ALA A 24 9.15 1.40 -4.78
C ALA A 24 9.93 1.40 -6.11
N SER A 25 9.60 0.46 -6.99
CA SER A 25 10.17 0.39 -8.34
C SER A 25 9.85 1.63 -9.18
N LYS A 26 8.60 2.11 -9.17
CA LYS A 26 8.17 3.30 -9.94
C LYS A 26 8.88 4.58 -9.46
N LEU A 27 9.11 4.71 -8.16
CA LEU A 27 9.77 5.87 -7.54
C LEU A 27 11.29 5.73 -7.44
N ASN A 28 11.84 4.57 -7.80
CA ASN A 28 13.26 4.24 -7.67
C ASN A 28 13.78 4.44 -6.23
N VAL A 29 13.04 3.93 -5.26
CA VAL A 29 13.37 3.95 -3.82
C VAL A 29 13.33 2.55 -3.24
N ASP A 30 13.86 2.39 -2.03
CA ASP A 30 13.81 1.10 -1.33
C ASP A 30 12.37 0.76 -0.86
N ALA A 31 11.98 -0.50 -1.02
CA ALA A 31 10.67 -1.00 -0.61
C ALA A 31 10.39 -0.81 0.89
N THR A 32 11.42 -0.87 1.74
CA THR A 32 11.29 -0.60 3.19
C THR A 32 10.86 0.83 3.48
N LYS A 33 11.32 1.81 2.67
CA LYS A 33 10.87 3.21 2.80
C LYS A 33 9.41 3.36 2.41
N VAL A 34 8.98 2.65 1.36
CA VAL A 34 7.58 2.65 0.93
C VAL A 34 6.71 1.98 1.98
N TYR A 35 7.13 0.85 2.54
CA TYR A 35 6.43 0.20 3.64
C TYR A 35 6.26 1.15 4.84
N ALA A 36 7.35 1.78 5.31
CA ALA A 36 7.29 2.75 6.39
C ALA A 36 6.38 3.95 6.05
N ALA A 37 6.40 4.42 4.80
CA ALA A 37 5.51 5.48 4.36
C ALA A 37 4.03 5.10 4.39
N LEU A 38 3.69 3.88 3.96
CA LEU A 38 2.32 3.37 3.87
C LEU A 38 1.77 2.86 5.22
N THR A 39 2.60 2.68 6.25
CA THR A 39 2.21 2.15 7.56
C THR A 39 2.58 3.04 8.75
N GLU A 40 3.83 3.50 8.83
CA GLU A 40 4.34 4.25 9.99
C GLU A 40 4.09 5.75 9.86
N GLN A 41 4.29 6.33 8.67
CA GLN A 41 4.02 7.75 8.42
C GLN A 41 2.53 8.03 8.20
N THR A 42 1.84 7.07 7.58
CA THR A 42 0.41 7.11 7.28
C THR A 42 -0.15 5.71 7.40
N ASP A 43 -1.47 5.57 7.51
CA ASP A 43 -2.10 4.26 7.57
C ASP A 43 -2.74 3.85 6.23
N ILE A 44 -2.13 4.25 5.09
CA ILE A 44 -2.65 3.96 3.73
C ILE A 44 -2.83 2.45 3.52
N LEU A 45 -1.94 1.65 4.09
CA LEU A 45 -2.03 0.20 3.95
C LEU A 45 -3.34 -0.33 4.56
N ASN A 46 -3.67 0.05 5.80
CA ASN A 46 -4.83 -0.49 6.50
C ASN A 46 -6.13 0.29 6.23
N GLU A 47 -6.06 1.56 5.85
CA GLU A 47 -7.23 2.39 5.56
C GLU A 47 -7.65 2.37 4.07
N TYR A 48 -6.77 1.96 3.17
CA TYR A 48 -7.05 2.01 1.72
C TYR A 48 -6.68 0.72 0.99
N ILE A 49 -5.42 0.30 1.01
CA ILE A 49 -4.94 -0.81 0.16
C ILE A 49 -5.63 -2.13 0.52
N ILE A 50 -5.71 -2.45 1.81
CA ILE A 50 -6.37 -3.68 2.27
C ILE A 50 -7.90 -3.59 2.14
N PRO A 51 -8.59 -2.53 2.65
CA PRO A 51 -10.05 -2.45 2.54
C PRO A 51 -10.56 -2.48 1.11
N GLU A 52 -9.84 -1.84 0.18
CA GLU A 52 -10.24 -1.72 -1.22
C GLU A 52 -9.66 -2.84 -2.10
N TYR A 53 -9.09 -3.91 -1.51
CA TYR A 53 -8.47 -5.02 -2.23
C TYR A 53 -9.35 -5.54 -3.37
N GLU A 54 -10.63 -5.84 -3.10
CA GLU A 54 -11.56 -6.43 -4.07
C GLU A 54 -11.76 -5.55 -5.33
N VAL A 55 -11.65 -4.23 -5.19
CA VAL A 55 -11.74 -3.29 -6.33
C VAL A 55 -10.38 -3.11 -6.98
N LEU A 56 -9.34 -2.82 -6.18
CA LEU A 56 -8.01 -2.49 -6.69
C LEU A 56 -7.37 -3.65 -7.45
N HIS A 57 -7.51 -4.90 -6.99
CA HIS A 57 -6.84 -6.04 -7.61
C HIS A 57 -7.38 -6.39 -9.01
N THR A 58 -8.51 -5.80 -9.42
CA THR A 58 -9.07 -5.93 -10.77
C THR A 58 -8.49 -4.93 -11.78
N GLN A 59 -7.79 -3.90 -11.27
CA GLN A 59 -7.24 -2.82 -12.08
C GLN A 59 -5.86 -3.19 -12.67
N SER A 60 -5.41 -2.40 -13.65
CA SER A 60 -4.06 -2.58 -14.19
C SER A 60 -3.00 -2.22 -13.15
N LYS A 61 -1.83 -2.86 -13.24
CA LYS A 61 -0.67 -2.52 -12.40
C LYS A 61 -0.35 -1.01 -12.44
N GLU A 62 -0.34 -0.41 -13.63
CA GLU A 62 0.00 1.01 -13.77
C GLU A 62 -1.01 1.91 -13.06
N TYR A 63 -2.30 1.59 -13.13
CA TYR A 63 -3.34 2.32 -12.42
C TYR A 63 -3.15 2.24 -10.91
N ILE A 64 -3.04 1.03 -10.36
CA ILE A 64 -2.88 0.79 -8.91
C ILE A 64 -1.67 1.56 -8.37
N VAL A 65 -0.54 1.49 -9.07
CA VAL A 65 0.70 2.14 -8.63
C VAL A 65 0.58 3.66 -8.66
N ASN A 66 0.03 4.24 -9.73
CA ASN A 66 -0.12 5.69 -9.84
C ASN A 66 -1.12 6.22 -8.80
N ASP A 67 -2.22 5.50 -8.58
CA ASP A 67 -3.26 5.85 -7.62
C ASP A 67 -2.72 5.86 -6.17
N ILE A 68 -1.97 4.82 -5.77
CA ILE A 68 -1.32 4.80 -4.45
C ILE A 68 -0.33 5.98 -4.30
N ILE A 69 0.44 6.29 -5.35
CA ILE A 69 1.37 7.42 -5.33
C ILE A 69 0.63 8.76 -5.18
N ASP A 70 -0.52 8.92 -5.82
CA ASP A 70 -1.31 10.14 -5.70
C ASP A 70 -1.91 10.27 -4.30
N ILE A 71 -2.42 9.19 -3.71
CA ILE A 71 -2.88 9.18 -2.31
C ILE A 71 -1.74 9.48 -1.34
N MET A 72 -0.52 8.96 -1.58
CA MET A 72 0.65 9.30 -0.79
C MET A 72 0.94 10.81 -0.81
N LYS A 73 0.82 11.46 -1.97
CA LYS A 73 0.99 12.92 -2.09
C LYS A 73 -0.12 13.67 -1.36
N GLU A 74 -1.37 13.26 -1.51
CA GLU A 74 -2.52 13.89 -0.83
C GLU A 74 -2.39 13.81 0.70
N ARG A 75 -1.86 12.70 1.21
CA ARG A 75 -1.60 12.50 2.64
C ARG A 75 -0.26 13.07 3.12
N GLY A 76 0.49 13.76 2.25
CA GLY A 76 1.70 14.48 2.62
C GLY A 76 2.91 13.60 2.96
N VAL A 77 2.93 12.36 2.46
CA VAL A 77 4.03 11.41 2.62
C VAL A 77 5.34 11.98 2.03
N LYS A 78 6.47 11.71 2.69
CA LYS A 78 7.81 12.06 2.21
C LYS A 78 8.70 10.80 2.15
N LEU A 79 9.35 10.58 1.00
CA LEU A 79 10.19 9.41 0.69
C LEU A 79 11.68 9.75 0.51
#